data_AF-A0A2J7KU30-F1
#
_entry.id   AF-A0A2J7KU30-F1
#
_cell.length_a   1.000
_cell.length_b   1.000
_cell.length_c   1.000
_cell.angle_alpha   90.00
_cell.angle_beta   90.00
_cell.angle_gamma   90.00
#
_symmetry.space_group_name_H-M   'P 1'
#
loop_
_entity.id
_entity.type
_entity.pdbx_description
1 polymer ?
#
loop_
_entity_poly.entity_id
_entity_poly.type
_entity_poly.pdbx_seq_one_letter_code
_entity_poly.pdbx_strand_id
1 'polypeptide(L)' 'MFKLLITLINYQNGDVRQMIHSREYPTYDDAWRDACRMAYSRNDKQGRLTHKSAVKIMEG' A
#
# COMPACT_ATOMS: atom_id res chain seq x y z
N MET A 1 1.26 8.71 17.07
CA MET A 1 0.12 8.01 16.42
C MET A 1 0.61 7.42 15.10
N PHE A 2 -0.05 6.42 14.53
CA PHE A 2 0.41 5.78 13.28
C PHE A 2 -0.38 6.27 12.06
N LYS A 3 0.30 6.39 10.92
CA LYS A 3 -0.28 6.71 9.60
C LYS A 3 0.18 5.69 8.58
N LEU A 4 -0.56 5.56 7.48
CA LEU A 4 -0.20 4.68 6.38
C LEU A 4 0.22 5.51 5.16
N LEU A 5 1.39 5.22 4.60
CA LEU A 5 1.78 5.66 3.26
C LEU A 5 1.52 4.53 2.27
N ILE A 6 0.58 4.75 1.35
CA ILE A 6 0.23 3.81 0.30
C ILE A 6 1.01 4.21 -0.96
N THR A 7 1.75 3.25 -1.51
CA THR A 7 2.46 3.38 -2.79
C THR A 7 1.82 2.44 -3.81
N LEU A 8 1.19 3.01 -4.83
CA LEU A 8 0.63 2.29 -5.97
C LEU A 8 1.65 2.31 -7.10
N ILE A 9 2.02 1.14 -7.60
CA ILE A 9 2.98 0.95 -8.68
C ILE A 9 2.25 0.25 -9.83
N ASN A 10 2.29 0.85 -11.02
CA ASN A 10 1.88 0.24 -12.27
C ASN A 10 3.12 -0.14 -13.09
N TYR A 11 3.42 -1.43 -13.15
CA TYR A 11 4.58 -1.95 -13.88
C TYR A 11 4.37 -2.02 -15.39
N GLN A 12 3.16 -1.76 -15.88
CA GLN A 12 2.87 -1.77 -17.31
C GLN A 12 3.35 -0.49 -18.00
N ASN A 13 3.22 0.65 -17.31
CA ASN A 13 3.64 1.95 -17.82
C ASN A 13 4.75 2.61 -16.97
N GLY A 14 5.09 2.05 -15.81
CA GLY A 14 6.10 2.60 -14.91
C GLY A 14 5.57 3.66 -13.94
N ASP A 15 4.27 3.95 -13.94
CA ASP A 15 3.69 4.96 -13.05
C ASP A 15 3.80 4.54 -11.59
N VAL A 16 4.23 5.48 -10.76
CA VAL A 16 4.24 5.34 -9.30
C VAL A 16 3.46 6.50 -8.69
N ARG A 17 2.52 6.18 -7.80
CA ARG A 17 1.75 7.18 -7.04
C ARG A 17 1.84 6.89 -5.56
N GLN A 18 1.96 7.95 -4.78
CA GLN A 18 2.01 7.87 -3.32
C GLN A 18 0.87 8.70 -2.74
N MET A 19 0.25 8.18 -1.69
CA MET A 19 -0.75 8.90 -0.91
C MET A 19 -0.69 8.51 0.56
N ILE A 20 -0.91 9.49 1.42
CA ILE A 20 -1.11 9.25 2.85
C ILE A 20 -2.57 8.86 3.05
N HIS A 21 -2.82 7.74 3.70
CA HIS A 21 -4.17 7.36 4.10
C HIS A 21 -4.67 8.36 5.15
N SER A 22 -5.87 8.89 4.95
CA SER A 22 -6.41 9.97 5.80
C SER A 22 -6.66 9.56 7.24
N ARG A 23 -6.82 8.25 7.51
CA ARG A 23 -7.04 7.71 8.84
C ARG A 23 -5.74 7.68 9.64
N GLU A 24 -5.82 8.17 10.88
CA GLU A 24 -4.79 7.96 11.89
C GLU A 24 -5.15 6.76 12.77
N TYR A 25 -4.13 6.05 13.23
CA TYR A 25 -4.27 4.81 13.99
C TYR A 25 -3.68 4.99 15.40
N PRO A 26 -4.44 4.67 16.46
CA PRO A 26 -3.93 4.77 17.82
C PRO A 26 -2.81 3.77 18.13
N THR A 27 -2.90 2.56 17.55
CA THR A 27 -1.95 1.47 17.78
C THR A 27 -1.31 1.00 16.49
N TYR A 28 -0.12 0.38 16.61
CA TYR A 28 0.55 -0.25 15.49
C TYR A 28 -0.27 -1.42 14.94
N ASP A 29 -0.90 -2.23 15.81
CA ASP A 29 -1.67 -3.40 15.40
C ASP A 29 -2.88 -3.04 14.54
N ASP A 30 -3.58 -1.93 14.86
CA ASP A 30 -4.67 -1.41 14.03
C ASP A 30 -4.15 -0.95 12.66
N ALA A 31 -3.02 -0.23 12.64
CA ALA A 31 -2.38 0.23 11.41
C ALA A 31 -1.92 -0.96 10.54
N TRP A 32 -1.34 -1.98 11.17
CA TRP A 32 -0.87 -3.21 10.53
C TRP A 32 -2.02 -3.97 9.89
N ARG A 33 -3.13 -4.16 10.61
CA ARG A 33 -4.29 -4.89 10.10
C ARG A 33 -4.85 -4.26 8.83
N ASP A 34 -4.95 -2.93 8.78
CA ASP A 34 -5.41 -2.22 7.60
C ASP A 34 -4.34 -2.18 6.50
N ALA A 35 -3.06 -2.01 6.84
CA ALA A 35 -1.95 -2.09 5.88
C ALA A 35 -1.93 -3.43 5.13
N CYS A 36 -2.12 -4.54 5.85
CA CYS A 36 -2.22 -5.88 5.25
C CYS A 36 -3.40 -6.04 4.30
N ARG A 37 -4.55 -5.40 4.59
CA ARG A 37 -5.72 -5.42 3.70
C ARG A 37 -5.52 -4.60 2.42
N MET A 38 -4.75 -3.51 2.51
CA MET A 38 -4.50 -2.59 1.40
C MET A 38 -3.29 -3.01 0.55
N ALA A 39 -2.38 -3.80 1.09
CA ALA A 39 -1.24 -4.34 0.36
C ALA A 39 -1.69 -5.48 -0.57
N TYR A 40 -1.32 -5.38 -1.85
CA TYR A 40 -1.61 -6.44 -2.82
C TYR A 40 -0.63 -6.42 -3.99
N SER A 41 -0.56 -7.55 -4.70
CA SER A 41 0.12 -7.68 -5.99
C SER A 41 -0.86 -8.29 -7.00
N ARG A 42 -0.88 -7.76 -8.22
CA ARG A 42 -1.76 -8.25 -9.28
C ARG A 42 -0.93 -8.67 -10.49
N ASN A 43 -1.11 -9.93 -10.90
CA ASN A 43 -0.49 -10.46 -12.11
C ASN A 43 -1.50 -10.45 -13.27
N ASP A 44 -1.01 -10.38 -14.50
CA ASP A 44 -1.81 -10.64 -15.69
C ASP A 44 -2.00 -12.15 -15.93
N LYS A 45 -2.66 -12.49 -17.04
CA LYS A 45 -2.92 -13.88 -17.45
C LYS A 45 -1.65 -14.68 -17.75
N GLN A 46 -0.52 -14.02 -18.01
CA GLN A 46 0.77 -14.66 -18.28
C GLN A 46 1.65 -14.75 -17.02
N GLY A 47 1.14 -14.29 -15.87
CA GLY A 47 1.86 -14.29 -14.60
C GLY A 47 2.78 -13.09 -14.41
N ARG A 48 2.79 -12.11 -15.33
CA ARG A 48 3.62 -10.90 -15.17
C ARG A 48 2.97 -9.95 -14.16
N LEU A 49 3.76 -9.45 -13.22
CA LEU A 49 3.31 -8.44 -12.27
C LEU A 49 2.92 -7.16 -13.01
N THR A 50 1.68 -6.72 -12.84
CA THR A 50 1.13 -5.51 -13.47
C THR A 50 0.98 -4.38 -12.49
N HIS A 51 0.49 -4.67 -11.29
CA HIS A 51 0.22 -3.67 -10.27
C HIS A 51 0.66 -4.15 -8.91
N LYS A 52 1.13 -3.23 -8.07
CA LYS A 52 1.42 -3.49 -6.67
C LYS A 52 0.96 -2.30 -5.83
N SER A 53 0.28 -2.60 -4.73
CA SER A 53 0.06 -1.68 -3.63
C SER A 53 0.99 -2.09 -2.50
N ALA A 54 1.94 -1.21 -2.16
CA ALA A 54 2.82 -1.37 -1.00
C ALA A 54 2.42 -0.35 0.06
N VAL A 55 2.28 -0.79 1.30
CA VAL A 55 1.84 0.07 2.40
C VAL A 55 2.95 0.12 3.45
N LYS A 56 3.37 1.33 3.80
CA LYS A 56 4.34 1.60 4.86
C LYS A 56 3.62 2.23 6.05
N ILE A 57 3.81 1.67 7.23
CA ILE A 57 3.36 2.29 8.49
C ILE A 57 4.40 3.34 8.87
N MET A 58 3.92 4.53 9.23
CA MET A 58 4.72 5.66 9.68
C MET A 58 4.27 6.03 11.09
N GLU A 59 5.23 6.19 11.99
CA GLU A 59 4.98 6.85 13.27
C GLU A 59 4.99 8.36 13.06
N GLY A 60 4.02 9.03 13.67
CA GLY A 60 3.92 10.48 13.78
C GLY A 60 3.95 10.92 15.24
#